data_AF-A0A517NA48-F1
#
_entry.id   AF-A0A517NA48-F1
#
_cell.length_a   1.000
_cell.length_b   1.000
_cell.length_c   1.000
_cell.angle_alpha   90.00
_cell.angle_beta   90.00
_cell.angle_gamma   90.00
#
_symmetry.space_group_name_H-M   'P 1'
#
loop_
_entity.id
_entity.type
_entity.pdbx_description
1 polymer ?
#
loop_
_entity_poly.entity_id
_entity_poly.type
_entity_poly.pdbx_seq_one_letter_code
_entity_poly.pdbx_strand_id
1 'polypeptide(L)'
;MRLSQPIRDNLQFLLAETSTQLNSLVDLLANPSADLTQRMLDRRGYSYNLKMRIHDACANELRMTDSAADLETYSLRAAESIATQLDRLTALINDCARQLSGRKRRGILRTLSSTGLLEDVQKGIELIRFGIEEDGTKTALKVSDLANLMSTKHSSFFEGQSRELESIEHPDRVLCAFFIATQLNEMSAVLREVSESLVGARLGRPLQMDRYRLLQTACDDLGIDEATVAKAAETNSGTNISRIGCGTGEGFDAIIKDGAKGKLKEEQRSVKNWHEIYPGLAPQILSFRKRGQNASLAIEHLPGVTFDQMLISGTSEQLRSNLQHLAKTLRSVWRETKSDEQVPSFHMAQLRKRLDSVLEIHPEFGRGGGRIGRTKIHSLLDLIEMAEEKEVSITPPFSVYIHGDFNLDNIIFDPATERINFIDLHRSRYSDYTQDVSVFMVSGYRLQALDKQTRRRVADVAEYVHAKAQKFARQQGDRTFEMRLAYGLARSFITSTRFILDKSLAKAMCQRGCYILQRTIDQPVESAADFRLPIRELFS
;
A
#
# COMPACT_ATOMS: atom_id res chain seq x y z
N MET A 1 16.66 23.44 0.03
CA MET A 1 15.55 23.08 -0.89
C MET A 1 15.60 24.01 -2.10
N ARG A 2 15.13 23.59 -3.28
CA ARG A 2 15.07 24.48 -4.46
C ARG A 2 13.75 25.27 -4.41
N LEU A 3 13.83 26.51 -3.93
CA LEU A 3 12.68 27.40 -3.74
C LEU A 3 13.01 28.77 -4.34
N SER A 4 11.99 29.53 -4.76
CA SER A 4 12.18 30.92 -5.14
C SER A 4 12.55 31.81 -3.94
N GLN A 5 13.10 32.98 -4.21
CA GLN A 5 13.45 33.94 -3.16
C GLN A 5 12.24 34.35 -2.30
N PRO A 6 11.07 34.71 -2.88
CA PRO A 6 9.90 35.08 -2.07
C PRO A 6 9.44 33.99 -1.10
N ILE A 7 9.49 32.72 -1.50
CA ILE A 7 9.11 31.60 -0.63
C ILE A 7 10.15 31.45 0.50
N ARG A 8 11.45 31.51 0.18
CA ARG A 8 12.53 31.44 1.18
C ARG A 8 12.42 32.55 2.22
N ASP A 9 12.21 33.79 1.80
CA ASP A 9 12.13 34.94 2.69
C ASP A 9 10.95 34.81 3.66
N ASN A 10 9.76 34.45 3.15
CA ASN A 10 8.59 34.26 4.01
C ASN A 10 8.75 33.08 4.98
N LEU A 11 9.40 31.98 4.57
CA LEU A 11 9.75 30.89 5.48
C LEU A 11 10.71 31.35 6.58
N GLN A 12 11.70 32.17 6.24
CA GLN A 12 12.65 32.72 7.21
C GLN A 12 11.95 33.65 8.21
N PHE A 13 11.02 34.50 7.76
CA PHE A 13 10.20 35.32 8.64
C PHE A 13 9.30 34.48 9.55
N LEU A 14 8.72 33.40 9.04
CA LEU A 14 7.87 32.51 9.82
C LEU A 14 8.67 31.74 10.88
N LEU A 15 9.88 31.29 10.56
CA LEU A 15 10.81 30.70 11.53
C LEU A 15 11.20 31.72 12.62
N ALA A 16 11.53 32.96 12.23
CA ALA A 16 11.87 34.01 13.19
C ALA A 16 10.69 34.37 14.12
N GLU A 17 9.47 34.43 13.59
CA GLU A 17 8.26 34.59 14.41
C GLU A 17 8.09 33.43 15.38
N THR A 18 8.26 32.20 14.91
CA THR A 18 8.12 30.99 15.72
C THR A 18 9.12 30.98 16.89
N SER A 19 10.40 31.32 16.62
CA SER A 19 11.41 31.47 17.68
C SER A 19 11.06 32.59 18.67
N THR A 20 10.55 33.73 18.17
CA THR A 20 10.16 34.87 19.01
C THR A 20 9.00 34.51 19.97
N GLN A 21 8.00 33.78 19.46
CA GLN A 21 6.89 33.27 20.26
C GLN A 21 7.36 32.28 21.33
N LEU A 22 8.29 31.37 20.99
CA LEU A 22 8.85 30.42 21.95
C LEU A 22 9.62 31.13 23.07
N ASN A 23 10.46 32.10 22.73
CA ASN A 23 11.18 32.90 23.72
C ASN A 23 10.21 33.66 24.63
N SER A 24 9.13 34.23 24.07
CA SER A 24 8.08 34.89 24.85
C SER A 24 7.37 33.92 25.81
N LEU A 25 7.18 32.65 25.43
CA LEU A 25 6.66 31.62 26.32
C LEU A 25 7.63 31.32 27.47
N VAL A 26 8.92 31.24 27.20
CA VAL A 26 9.96 31.04 28.24
C VAL A 26 9.95 32.21 29.22
N ASP A 27 9.87 33.45 28.72
CA ASP A 27 9.75 34.65 29.55
C ASP A 27 8.47 34.63 30.39
N LEU A 28 7.34 34.19 29.81
CA LEU A 28 6.06 34.09 30.51
C LEU A 28 6.08 33.01 31.61
N LEU A 29 6.79 31.90 31.39
CA LEU A 29 7.00 30.85 32.39
C LEU A 29 7.85 31.34 33.57
N ALA A 30 8.83 32.21 33.31
CA ALA A 30 9.65 32.84 34.34
C ALA A 30 8.88 33.94 35.09
N ASN A 31 8.18 34.78 34.34
CA ASN A 31 7.52 36.00 34.82
C ASN A 31 6.08 36.09 34.25
N PRO A 32 5.08 35.48 34.91
CA PRO A 32 3.70 35.52 34.43
C PRO A 32 3.17 36.95 34.28
N SER A 33 2.71 37.31 33.08
CA SER A 33 2.24 38.64 32.73
C SER A 33 1.06 38.56 31.76
N ALA A 34 -0.08 39.12 32.15
CA ALA A 34 -1.28 39.18 31.31
C ALA A 34 -1.05 39.99 30.04
N ASP A 35 -0.24 41.06 30.12
CA ASP A 35 0.14 41.89 28.97
C ASP A 35 0.99 41.10 27.96
N LEU A 36 1.97 40.32 28.45
CA LEU A 36 2.78 39.45 27.58
C LEU A 36 1.91 38.35 26.94
N THR A 37 1.01 37.73 27.70
CA THR A 37 0.06 36.75 27.16
C THR A 37 -0.81 37.36 26.05
N GLN A 38 -1.36 38.55 26.26
CA GLN A 38 -2.18 39.21 25.24
C GLN A 38 -1.37 39.52 23.98
N ARG A 39 -0.15 40.07 24.14
CA ARG A 39 0.75 40.34 23.02
C ARG A 39 1.09 39.09 22.20
N MET A 40 1.29 37.94 22.84
CA MET A 40 1.52 36.67 22.13
C MET A 40 0.29 36.26 21.32
N LEU A 41 -0.90 36.33 21.91
CA LEU A 41 -2.15 35.96 21.26
C LEU A 41 -2.50 36.87 20.06
N ASP A 42 -2.26 38.17 20.18
CA ASP A 42 -2.51 39.14 19.10
C ASP A 42 -1.64 38.89 17.87
N ARG A 43 -0.43 38.34 18.07
CA ARG A 43 0.50 37.99 16.99
C ARG A 43 0.12 36.71 16.24
N ARG A 44 -0.88 35.95 16.68
CA ARG A 44 -1.34 34.73 15.98
C ARG A 44 -1.75 34.99 14.53
N GLY A 45 -2.31 36.17 14.23
CA GLY A 45 -2.66 36.55 12.86
C GLY A 45 -1.45 36.71 11.94
N TYR A 46 -0.28 37.05 12.50
CA TYR A 46 0.95 37.24 11.72
C TYR A 46 1.51 35.92 11.19
N SER A 47 1.61 34.86 12.03
CA SER A 47 2.06 33.54 11.56
C SER A 47 1.11 32.97 10.50
N TYR A 48 -0.20 33.13 10.70
CA TYR A 48 -1.21 32.71 9.73
C TYR A 48 -1.02 33.42 8.38
N ASN A 49 -0.82 34.73 8.38
CA ASN A 49 -0.61 35.51 7.15
C ASN A 49 0.68 35.11 6.42
N LEU A 50 1.77 34.85 7.16
CA LEU A 50 3.01 34.37 6.56
C LEU A 50 2.83 33.00 5.90
N LYS A 51 2.15 32.07 6.58
CA LYS A 51 1.78 30.76 6.00
C LYS A 51 0.97 30.92 4.72
N MET A 52 -0.07 31.75 4.72
CA MET A 52 -0.91 31.97 3.54
C MET A 52 -0.12 32.56 2.37
N ARG A 53 0.78 33.50 2.61
CA ARG A 53 1.67 34.04 1.57
C ARG A 53 2.58 32.97 0.96
N ILE A 54 3.08 32.04 1.77
CA ILE A 54 3.88 30.91 1.28
C ILE A 54 3.03 29.99 0.42
N HIS A 55 1.82 29.64 0.86
CA HIS A 55 0.89 28.81 0.09
C HIS A 55 0.53 29.46 -1.25
N ASP A 56 0.18 30.74 -1.25
CA ASP A 56 -0.15 31.47 -2.48
C ASP A 56 1.04 31.54 -3.44
N ALA A 57 2.26 31.76 -2.92
CA ALA A 57 3.48 31.77 -3.73
C ALA A 57 3.79 30.38 -4.33
N CYS A 58 3.69 29.31 -3.53
CA CYS A 58 3.86 27.94 -4.01
C CYS A 58 2.83 27.57 -5.09
N ALA A 59 1.55 27.89 -4.88
CA ALA A 59 0.49 27.64 -5.85
C ALA A 59 0.69 28.44 -7.15
N ASN A 60 1.19 29.67 -7.07
CA ASN A 60 1.55 30.46 -8.25
C ASN A 60 2.70 29.82 -9.04
N GLU A 61 3.77 29.40 -8.36
CA GLU A 61 4.91 28.75 -9.03
C GLU A 61 4.51 27.43 -9.67
N LEU A 62 3.75 26.57 -8.97
CA LEU A 62 3.23 25.32 -9.52
C LEU A 62 2.37 25.51 -10.78
N ARG A 63 1.67 26.65 -10.92
CA ARG A 63 0.90 26.98 -12.12
C ARG A 63 1.76 27.41 -13.30
N MET A 64 2.96 27.92 -13.04
CA MET A 64 3.88 28.47 -14.05
C MET A 64 4.95 27.47 -14.50
N THR A 65 5.17 26.41 -13.72
CA THR A 65 6.13 25.33 -14.06
C THR A 65 5.53 24.37 -15.09
N ASP A 66 6.15 24.25 -16.26
CA ASP A 66 5.88 23.14 -17.18
C ASP A 66 6.23 21.80 -16.50
N SER A 67 5.41 20.76 -16.69
CA SER A 67 5.40 19.47 -15.96
C SER A 67 6.69 18.63 -15.95
N ALA A 68 7.85 19.15 -16.37
CA ALA A 68 9.09 18.40 -16.56
C ALA A 68 10.09 18.43 -15.37
N ALA A 69 9.86 19.21 -14.30
CA ALA A 69 10.79 19.29 -13.16
C ALA A 69 10.16 18.78 -11.83
N ASP A 70 10.03 17.46 -11.69
CA ASP A 70 9.46 16.81 -10.49
C ASP A 70 10.08 17.30 -9.17
N LEU A 71 11.40 17.51 -9.13
CA LEU A 71 12.13 17.92 -7.92
C LEU A 71 11.72 19.32 -7.39
N GLU A 72 11.34 20.22 -8.29
CA GLU A 72 10.86 21.57 -7.93
C GLU A 72 9.44 21.49 -7.34
N THR A 73 8.57 20.66 -7.93
CA THR A 73 7.21 20.44 -7.42
C THR A 73 7.20 19.94 -5.98
N TYR A 74 8.06 18.97 -5.65
CA TYR A 74 8.13 18.45 -4.27
C TYR A 74 8.79 19.40 -3.29
N SER A 75 9.74 20.23 -3.75
CA SER A 75 10.28 21.31 -2.92
C SER A 75 9.19 22.31 -2.53
N LEU A 76 8.31 22.69 -3.47
CA LEU A 76 7.18 23.59 -3.22
C LEU A 76 6.16 22.98 -2.24
N ARG A 77 5.74 21.72 -2.46
CA ARG A 77 4.83 21.01 -1.54
C ARG A 77 5.41 20.87 -0.13
N ALA A 78 6.70 20.61 -0.03
CA ALA A 78 7.37 20.54 1.26
C ALA A 78 7.41 21.92 1.95
N ALA A 79 7.59 23.02 1.21
CA ALA A 79 7.52 24.37 1.77
C ALA A 79 6.11 24.69 2.33
N GLU A 80 5.04 24.32 1.62
CA GLU A 80 3.66 24.47 2.09
C GLU A 80 3.40 23.68 3.38
N SER A 81 3.88 22.44 3.43
CA SER A 81 3.79 21.58 4.61
C SER A 81 4.55 22.19 5.79
N ILE A 82 5.82 22.57 5.60
CA ILE A 82 6.65 23.19 6.62
C ILE A 82 6.00 24.48 7.16
N ALA A 83 5.48 25.34 6.29
CA ALA A 83 4.78 26.55 6.71
C ALA A 83 3.53 26.27 7.57
N THR A 84 2.75 25.25 7.18
CA THR A 84 1.59 24.78 7.96
C THR A 84 2.00 24.28 9.34
N GLN A 85 3.10 23.54 9.40
CA GLN A 85 3.62 22.98 10.65
C GLN A 85 4.23 24.03 11.57
N LEU A 86 4.90 25.05 11.03
CA LEU A 86 5.38 26.19 11.83
C LEU A 86 4.22 27.00 12.42
N ASP A 87 3.15 27.25 11.67
CA ASP A 87 1.93 27.89 12.18
C ASP A 87 1.22 27.02 13.24
N ARG A 88 1.26 25.69 13.10
CA ARG A 88 0.81 24.78 14.16
C ARG A 88 1.69 24.88 15.41
N LEU A 89 3.00 25.01 15.25
CA LEU A 89 3.94 25.20 16.37
C LEU A 89 3.63 26.50 17.13
N THR A 90 3.40 27.62 16.43
CA THR A 90 2.99 28.88 17.08
C THR A 90 1.63 28.77 17.76
N ALA A 91 0.68 28.00 17.22
CA ALA A 91 -0.59 27.73 17.88
C ALA A 91 -0.42 26.97 19.20
N LEU A 92 0.42 25.93 19.23
CA LEU A 92 0.73 25.17 20.45
C LEU A 92 1.42 26.05 21.50
N ILE A 93 2.32 26.95 21.09
CA ILE A 93 2.95 27.94 21.97
C ILE A 93 1.88 28.87 22.60
N ASN A 94 0.93 29.34 21.79
CA ASN A 94 -0.15 30.20 22.25
C ASN A 94 -1.11 29.48 23.21
N ASP A 95 -1.37 28.19 23.00
CA ASP A 95 -2.16 27.37 23.92
C ASP A 95 -1.46 27.23 25.29
N CYS A 96 -0.14 27.08 25.32
CA CYS A 96 0.65 27.17 26.55
C CYS A 96 0.48 28.54 27.23
N ALA A 97 0.61 29.63 26.48
CA ALA A 97 0.49 30.99 27.01
C ALA A 97 -0.91 31.25 27.61
N ARG A 98 -1.96 30.77 26.94
CA ARG A 98 -3.35 30.87 27.42
C ARG A 98 -3.55 30.18 28.77
N GLN A 99 -2.92 29.02 28.99
CA GLN A 99 -3.01 28.31 30.28
C GLN A 99 -2.26 29.00 31.43
N LEU A 100 -1.31 29.88 31.10
CA LEU A 100 -0.53 30.65 32.06
C LEU A 100 -1.20 31.99 32.43
N SER A 101 -2.27 32.39 31.72
CA SER A 101 -2.91 33.70 31.89
C SER A 101 -3.40 33.93 33.33
N GLY A 102 -2.72 34.84 34.04
CA GLY A 102 -3.17 35.44 35.31
C GLY A 102 -2.91 34.64 36.59
N ARG A 103 -2.32 33.43 36.55
CA ARG A 103 -2.10 32.61 37.77
C ARG A 103 -0.61 32.47 38.09
N LYS A 104 -0.17 33.01 39.23
CA LYS A 104 1.17 32.75 39.78
C LYS A 104 1.27 31.29 40.22
N ARG A 105 1.80 30.43 39.37
CA ARG A 105 2.10 29.03 39.70
C ARG A 105 3.61 28.87 39.87
N ARG A 106 4.11 29.14 41.10
CA ARG A 106 5.55 29.07 41.42
C ARG A 106 6.10 27.66 41.10
N GLY A 107 7.27 27.61 40.48
CA GLY A 107 8.02 26.37 40.26
C GLY A 107 7.67 25.58 39.01
N ILE A 108 6.73 26.03 38.15
CA ILE A 108 6.44 25.37 36.86
C ILE A 108 7.66 25.40 35.94
N LEU A 109 8.30 26.57 35.78
CA LEU A 109 9.50 26.69 34.95
C LEU A 109 10.60 25.72 35.44
N ARG A 110 10.86 25.65 36.75
CA ARG A 110 11.84 24.71 37.30
C ARG A 110 11.51 23.26 36.97
N THR A 111 10.25 22.86 37.11
CA THR A 111 9.77 21.50 36.78
C THR A 111 9.91 21.20 35.28
N LEU A 112 9.60 22.15 34.40
CA LEU A 112 9.71 21.98 32.95
C LEU A 112 11.16 22.04 32.46
N SER A 113 11.97 22.98 32.94
CA SER A 113 13.39 23.10 32.59
C SER A 113 14.19 21.86 32.96
N SER A 114 13.82 21.15 34.04
CA SER A 114 14.46 19.86 34.35
C SER A 114 14.24 18.77 33.30
N THR A 115 13.26 18.92 32.41
CA THR A 115 13.03 17.98 31.30
C THR A 115 13.91 18.27 30.07
N GLY A 116 14.34 19.52 29.90
CA GLY A 116 15.03 19.98 28.69
C GLY A 116 14.14 20.09 27.44
N LEU A 117 12.81 19.96 27.57
CA LEU A 117 11.89 19.95 26.43
C LEU A 117 11.81 21.31 25.71
N LEU A 118 11.89 22.44 26.42
CA LEU A 118 11.85 23.77 25.82
C LEU A 118 13.09 24.02 24.95
N GLU A 119 14.26 23.65 25.46
CA GLU A 119 15.53 23.73 24.77
C GLU A 119 15.55 22.82 23.54
N ASP A 120 14.88 21.67 23.60
CA ASP A 120 14.75 20.77 22.47
C ASP A 120 13.81 21.33 21.39
N VAL A 121 12.71 22.01 21.74
CA VAL A 121 11.89 22.73 20.73
C VAL A 121 12.72 23.82 20.05
N GLN A 122 13.49 24.59 20.82
CA GLN A 122 14.34 25.66 20.28
C GLN A 122 15.39 25.09 19.32
N LYS A 123 16.07 24.00 19.70
CA LYS A 123 16.99 23.28 18.81
C LYS A 123 16.28 22.75 17.56
N GLY A 124 15.04 22.28 17.70
CA GLY A 124 14.21 21.82 16.59
C GLY A 124 13.97 22.92 15.56
N ILE A 125 13.59 24.12 15.99
CA ILE A 125 13.38 25.26 15.09
C ILE A 125 14.67 25.63 14.35
N GLU A 126 15.82 25.63 15.03
CA GLU A 126 17.10 25.90 14.37
C GLU A 126 17.51 24.79 13.40
N LEU A 127 17.30 23.51 13.74
CA LEU A 127 17.52 22.42 12.79
C LEU A 127 16.62 22.50 11.56
N ILE A 128 15.38 22.99 11.70
CA ILE A 128 14.49 23.23 10.55
C ILE A 128 15.08 24.33 9.65
N ARG A 129 15.56 25.43 10.24
CA ARG A 129 16.25 26.50 9.48
C ARG A 129 17.40 25.92 8.66
N PHE A 130 18.30 25.18 9.30
CA PHE A 130 19.40 24.51 8.60
C PHE A 130 18.91 23.51 7.55
N GLY A 131 17.83 22.76 7.80
CA GLY A 131 17.31 21.77 6.84
C GLY A 131 16.73 22.38 5.56
N ILE A 132 16.23 23.61 5.65
CA ILE A 132 15.74 24.37 4.48
C ILE A 132 16.93 24.89 3.65
N GLU A 133 17.99 25.37 4.32
CA GLU A 133 19.17 26.00 3.71
C GLU A 133 20.21 24.98 3.21
N GLU A 134 20.56 23.96 4.01
CA GLU A 134 21.57 22.96 3.70
C GLU A 134 21.07 21.87 2.73
N ASP A 135 21.95 21.42 1.84
CA ASP A 135 21.77 20.22 1.03
C ASP A 135 22.17 18.97 1.83
N GLY A 136 21.21 18.38 2.55
CA GLY A 136 21.41 17.06 3.12
C GLY A 136 20.21 16.47 3.86
N THR A 137 19.96 15.18 3.65
CA THR A 137 18.99 14.38 4.43
C THR A 137 19.42 14.18 5.90
N LYS A 138 20.70 14.43 6.20
CA LYS A 138 21.27 14.36 7.57
C LYS A 138 20.57 15.30 8.55
N THR A 139 20.26 16.52 8.13
CA THR A 139 19.60 17.50 9.01
C THR A 139 18.14 17.11 9.27
N ALA A 140 17.44 16.58 8.27
CA ALA A 140 16.12 15.99 8.48
C ALA A 140 16.16 14.83 9.49
N LEU A 141 17.14 13.93 9.39
CA LEU A 141 17.33 12.85 10.37
C LEU A 141 17.54 13.38 11.79
N LYS A 142 18.37 14.42 11.97
CA LYS A 142 18.57 15.07 13.28
C LYS A 142 17.26 15.64 13.85
N VAL A 143 16.41 16.26 13.02
CA VAL A 143 15.09 16.75 13.45
C VAL A 143 14.21 15.58 13.93
N SER A 144 14.19 14.46 13.21
CA SER A 144 13.43 13.28 13.62
C SER A 144 13.96 12.66 14.92
N ASP A 145 15.28 12.57 15.09
CA ASP A 145 15.89 12.02 16.30
C ASP A 145 15.60 12.88 17.53
N LEU A 146 15.65 14.21 17.37
CA LEU A 146 15.27 15.15 18.42
C LEU A 146 13.79 15.00 18.80
N ALA A 147 12.89 14.86 17.81
CA ALA A 147 11.47 14.63 18.07
C ALA A 147 11.23 13.34 18.88
N ASN A 148 11.92 12.25 18.54
CA ASN A 148 11.82 10.97 19.28
C ASN A 148 12.37 11.10 20.72
N LEU A 149 13.48 11.84 20.89
CA LEU A 149 14.05 12.13 22.20
C LEU A 149 13.07 12.92 23.07
N MET A 150 12.43 13.96 22.51
CA MET A 150 11.40 14.73 23.21
C MET A 150 10.23 13.86 23.66
N SER A 151 9.72 12.97 22.81
CA SER A 151 8.62 12.08 23.20
C SER A 151 9.01 11.12 24.33
N THR A 152 10.26 10.65 24.30
CA THR A 152 10.81 9.81 25.38
C THR A 152 10.90 10.59 26.70
N LYS A 153 11.44 11.82 26.66
CA LYS A 153 11.53 12.72 27.82
C LYS A 153 10.15 13.03 28.41
N HIS A 154 9.15 13.29 27.56
CA HIS A 154 7.77 13.51 27.99
C HIS A 154 7.20 12.27 28.68
N SER A 155 7.41 11.07 28.14
CA SER A 155 6.93 9.82 28.74
C SER A 155 7.52 9.63 30.15
N SER A 156 8.82 9.84 30.32
CA SER A 156 9.47 9.79 31.63
C SER A 156 8.95 10.85 32.60
N PHE A 157 8.69 12.07 32.12
CA PHE A 157 8.09 13.14 32.92
C PHE A 157 6.68 12.77 33.38
N PHE A 158 5.86 12.23 32.47
CA PHE A 158 4.49 11.83 32.72
C PHE A 158 4.40 10.74 33.79
N GLU A 159 5.24 9.71 33.69
CA GLU A 159 5.34 8.64 34.70
C GLU A 159 5.77 9.17 36.07
N GLY A 160 6.73 10.10 36.12
CA GLY A 160 7.20 10.73 37.35
C GLY A 160 6.14 11.58 38.04
N GLN A 161 5.45 12.43 37.29
CA GLN A 161 4.41 13.32 37.82
C GLN A 161 3.12 12.58 38.21
N SER A 162 2.80 11.45 37.56
CA SER A 162 1.63 10.63 37.91
C SER A 162 1.72 10.07 39.33
N ARG A 163 2.94 9.71 39.77
CA ARG A 163 3.20 9.28 41.16
C ARG A 163 3.11 10.43 42.17
N GLU A 164 3.42 11.66 41.73
CA GLU A 164 3.29 12.86 42.56
C GLU A 164 1.82 13.23 42.79
N LEU A 165 0.97 13.11 41.75
CA LEU A 165 -0.47 13.42 41.80
C LEU A 165 -1.23 12.67 42.91
N GLU A 166 -0.78 11.49 43.31
CA GLU A 166 -1.41 10.68 44.36
C GLU A 166 -1.21 11.24 45.78
N SER A 167 -0.39 12.29 45.97
CA SER A 167 0.02 12.75 47.32
C SER A 167 0.12 14.26 47.58
N ILE A 168 -0.48 15.16 46.76
CA ILE A 168 -0.20 16.62 46.83
C ILE A 168 -1.39 17.51 47.23
N GLU A 169 -1.11 18.52 48.09
CA GLU A 169 -1.95 19.66 48.48
C GLU A 169 -2.31 20.67 47.35
N HIS A 170 -1.65 20.62 46.18
CA HIS A 170 -1.73 21.63 45.10
C HIS A 170 -1.86 21.02 43.68
N PRO A 171 -2.99 20.38 43.35
CA PRO A 171 -3.21 19.72 42.05
C PRO A 171 -3.13 20.67 40.85
N ASP A 172 -3.54 21.93 41.00
CA ASP A 172 -3.55 22.94 39.94
C ASP A 172 -2.18 23.22 39.31
N ARG A 173 -1.10 23.15 40.10
CA ARG A 173 0.27 23.36 39.58
C ARG A 173 0.69 22.18 38.72
N VAL A 174 0.46 20.97 39.22
CA VAL A 174 0.83 19.72 38.56
C VAL A 174 0.06 19.58 37.25
N LEU A 175 -1.26 19.82 37.26
CA LEU A 175 -2.10 19.82 36.07
C LEU A 175 -1.62 20.82 35.00
N CYS A 176 -1.19 22.01 35.41
CA CYS A 176 -0.65 22.99 34.48
C CYS A 176 0.69 22.54 33.88
N ALA A 177 1.58 21.96 34.68
CA ALA A 177 2.85 21.42 34.19
C ALA A 177 2.63 20.25 33.24
N PHE A 178 1.67 19.35 33.54
CA PHE A 178 1.23 18.29 32.64
C PHE A 178 0.76 18.86 31.30
N PHE A 179 -0.16 19.81 31.32
CA PHE A 179 -0.68 20.39 30.08
C PHE A 179 0.44 20.95 29.22
N ILE A 180 1.32 21.77 29.80
CA ILE A 180 2.42 22.40 29.05
C ILE A 180 3.38 21.34 28.52
N ALA A 181 3.75 20.33 29.34
CA ALA A 181 4.59 19.23 28.89
C ALA A 181 3.95 18.43 27.74
N THR A 182 2.63 18.22 27.78
CA THR A 182 1.88 17.59 26.68
C THR A 182 1.91 18.44 25.42
N GLN A 183 1.73 19.77 25.52
CA GLN A 183 1.88 20.66 24.36
C GLN A 183 3.30 20.63 23.77
N LEU A 184 4.34 20.57 24.61
CA LEU A 184 5.72 20.40 24.16
C LEU A 184 5.94 19.04 23.48
N ASN A 185 5.28 17.99 23.95
CA ASN A 185 5.27 16.69 23.27
C ASN A 185 4.53 16.74 21.93
N GLU A 186 3.42 17.46 21.82
CA GLU A 186 2.74 17.71 20.53
C GLU A 186 3.64 18.47 19.55
N MET A 187 4.48 19.41 20.03
CA MET A 187 5.48 20.05 19.18
C MET A 187 6.51 19.04 18.63
N SER A 188 6.81 17.95 19.34
CA SER A 188 7.66 16.88 18.79
C SER A 188 7.02 16.19 17.58
N ALA A 189 5.70 16.01 17.58
CA ALA A 189 4.98 15.47 16.43
C ALA A 189 5.06 16.43 15.23
N VAL A 190 4.97 17.74 15.48
CA VAL A 190 5.18 18.78 14.44
C VAL A 190 6.59 18.69 13.85
N LEU A 191 7.64 18.55 14.68
CA LEU A 191 9.02 18.40 14.21
C LEU A 191 9.20 17.15 13.34
N ARG A 192 8.54 16.03 13.69
CA ARG A 192 8.57 14.80 12.88
C ARG A 192 7.96 15.00 11.49
N GLU A 193 6.82 15.66 11.39
CA GLU A 193 6.18 15.96 10.10
C GLU A 193 7.01 16.92 9.22
N VAL A 194 7.67 17.90 9.85
CA VAL A 194 8.63 18.76 9.16
C VAL A 194 9.82 17.96 8.64
N SER A 195 10.35 17.04 9.46
CA SER A 195 11.44 16.14 9.07
C SER A 195 11.07 15.27 7.86
N GLU A 196 9.85 14.74 7.80
CA GLU A 196 9.34 13.97 6.66
C GLU A 196 9.19 14.84 5.39
N SER A 197 8.72 16.09 5.56
CA SER A 197 8.63 17.06 4.47
C SER A 197 10.01 17.41 3.91
N LEU A 198 11.01 17.58 4.77
CA LEU A 198 12.40 17.82 4.38
C LEU A 198 12.98 16.63 3.61
N VAL A 199 12.77 15.39 4.07
CA VAL A 199 13.18 14.19 3.32
C VAL A 199 12.47 14.12 1.97
N GLY A 200 11.16 14.37 1.94
CA GLY A 200 10.37 14.26 0.72
C GLY A 200 10.76 15.27 -0.36
N ALA A 201 11.11 16.50 0.04
CA ALA A 201 11.64 17.53 -0.86
C ALA A 201 12.93 17.07 -1.57
N ARG A 202 13.76 16.26 -0.89
CA ARG A 202 15.04 15.78 -1.43
C ARG A 202 14.88 14.54 -2.29
N LEU A 203 13.98 13.64 -1.91
CA LEU A 203 13.72 12.42 -2.67
C LEU A 203 12.81 12.66 -3.89
N GLY A 204 12.24 13.86 -4.03
CA GLY A 204 11.25 14.14 -5.07
C GLY A 204 10.00 13.28 -4.91
N ARG A 205 9.62 12.95 -3.66
CA ARG A 205 8.40 12.20 -3.34
C ARG A 205 8.10 12.24 -1.84
N PRO A 206 6.83 12.17 -1.40
CA PRO A 206 6.51 12.06 0.02
C PRO A 206 7.00 10.71 0.55
N LEU A 207 7.71 10.71 1.69
CA LEU A 207 8.17 9.48 2.32
C LEU A 207 8.24 9.65 3.84
N GLN A 208 7.59 8.75 4.57
CA GLN A 208 7.66 8.70 6.04
C GLN A 208 9.07 8.37 6.52
N MET A 209 9.45 8.87 7.68
CA MET A 209 10.82 8.76 8.16
C MET A 209 11.24 7.31 8.46
N ASP A 210 10.34 6.52 9.06
CA ASP A 210 10.63 5.11 9.33
C ASP A 210 10.84 4.30 8.04
N ARG A 211 10.13 4.67 6.96
CA ARG A 211 10.30 4.06 5.63
C ARG A 211 11.63 4.48 5.00
N TYR A 212 12.00 5.75 5.12
CA TYR A 212 13.29 6.24 4.66
C TYR A 212 14.45 5.50 5.34
N ARG A 213 14.40 5.32 6.66
CA ARG A 213 15.45 4.59 7.39
C ARG A 213 15.49 3.12 7.01
N LEU A 214 14.34 2.47 6.82
CA LEU A 214 14.27 1.09 6.32
C LEU A 214 14.86 0.96 4.90
N LEU A 215 14.64 1.96 4.04
CA LEU A 215 15.22 2.05 2.71
C LEU A 215 16.74 2.20 2.78
N GLN A 216 17.25 3.11 3.62
CA GLN A 216 18.70 3.28 3.84
C GLN A 216 19.34 1.97 4.30
N THR A 217 18.81 1.34 5.35
CA THR A 217 19.34 0.06 5.83
C THR A 217 19.30 -1.03 4.76
N ALA A 218 18.26 -1.05 3.93
CA ALA A 218 18.20 -2.03 2.84
C ALA A 218 19.23 -1.73 1.74
N CYS A 219 19.50 -0.46 1.41
CA CYS A 219 20.61 -0.09 0.51
C CYS A 219 21.97 -0.49 1.12
N ASP A 220 22.18 -0.21 2.40
CA ASP A 220 23.40 -0.58 3.13
C ASP A 220 23.61 -2.10 3.11
N ASP A 221 22.56 -2.88 3.37
CA ASP A 221 22.58 -4.35 3.32
C ASP A 221 22.95 -4.90 1.93
N LEU A 222 22.58 -4.17 0.88
CA LEU A 222 22.86 -4.50 -0.51
C LEU A 222 24.22 -3.94 -0.98
N GLY A 223 24.92 -3.17 -0.15
CA GLY A 223 26.19 -2.51 -0.51
C GLY A 223 26.03 -1.40 -1.55
N ILE A 224 24.89 -0.69 -1.55
CA ILE A 224 24.56 0.35 -2.54
C ILE A 224 24.81 1.73 -1.92
N ASP A 225 25.92 2.37 -2.30
CA ASP A 225 26.29 3.71 -1.80
C ASP A 225 25.44 4.84 -2.43
N GLU A 226 25.23 4.79 -3.75
CA GLU A 226 24.38 5.74 -4.49
C GLU A 226 23.24 5.01 -5.21
N ALA A 227 22.08 4.99 -4.55
CA ALA A 227 20.89 4.34 -5.06
C ALA A 227 20.03 5.31 -5.89
N THR A 228 19.76 4.95 -7.15
CA THR A 228 18.66 5.58 -7.89
C THR A 228 17.36 4.89 -7.48
N VAL A 229 16.48 5.61 -6.80
CA VAL A 229 15.22 5.05 -6.29
C VAL A 229 14.05 5.55 -7.15
N ALA A 230 13.50 4.66 -7.97
CA ALA A 230 12.34 4.95 -8.81
C ALA A 230 11.07 4.35 -8.20
N LYS A 231 9.93 5.02 -8.33
CA LYS A 231 8.63 4.44 -7.95
C LYS A 231 8.28 3.32 -8.94
N ALA A 232 8.01 2.12 -8.44
CA ALA A 232 7.62 0.98 -9.27
C ALA A 232 6.09 0.92 -9.44
N ALA A 233 5.38 1.02 -8.31
CA ALA A 233 3.92 0.97 -8.23
C ALA A 233 3.44 1.53 -6.88
N GLU A 234 2.20 1.98 -6.84
CA GLU A 234 1.48 2.32 -5.61
C GLU A 234 0.44 1.25 -5.34
N THR A 235 0.44 0.67 -4.14
CA THR A 235 -0.61 -0.30 -3.78
C THR A 235 -1.69 0.38 -2.96
N ASN A 236 -2.96 0.05 -3.23
CA ASN A 236 -4.10 0.49 -2.40
C ASN A 236 -4.03 -0.04 -0.96
N SER A 237 -3.02 -0.87 -0.65
CA SER A 237 -2.85 -1.57 0.62
C SER A 237 -1.91 -0.85 1.60
N GLY A 238 -1.35 0.29 1.19
CA GLY A 238 -0.39 1.10 1.95
C GLY A 238 1.08 0.66 1.84
N THR A 239 1.35 -0.41 1.09
CA THR A 239 2.71 -0.87 0.76
C THR A 239 3.26 -0.04 -0.40
N ASN A 240 4.46 0.51 -0.24
CA ASN A 240 5.17 1.19 -1.32
C ASN A 240 6.11 0.21 -2.00
N ILE A 241 6.21 0.32 -3.34
CA ILE A 241 7.12 -0.49 -4.14
C ILE A 241 8.07 0.45 -4.87
N SER A 242 9.36 0.35 -4.56
CA SER A 242 10.42 1.12 -5.22
C SER A 242 11.35 0.18 -5.97
N ARG A 243 11.83 0.60 -7.14
CA ARG A 243 12.97 -0.04 -7.81
C ARG A 243 14.25 0.67 -7.38
N ILE A 244 15.31 -0.10 -7.19
CA ILE A 244 16.64 0.39 -6.86
C ILE A 244 17.62 -0.07 -7.91
N GLY A 245 18.36 0.86 -8.50
CA GLY A 245 19.49 0.59 -9.37
C GLY A 245 20.80 1.03 -8.74
N CYS A 246 21.86 0.24 -8.93
CA CYS A 246 23.22 0.56 -8.52
C CYS A 246 23.98 1.28 -9.65
N GLY A 247 24.39 2.53 -9.41
CA GLY A 247 25.31 3.25 -10.30
C GLY A 247 24.70 3.78 -11.61
N THR A 248 25.57 4.12 -12.58
CA THR A 248 25.24 4.78 -13.85
C THR A 248 24.80 3.82 -14.97
N GLY A 249 24.65 2.52 -14.68
CA GLY A 249 24.15 1.53 -15.64
C GLY A 249 22.62 1.60 -15.80
N GLU A 250 22.12 1.36 -17.01
CA GLU A 250 20.69 1.17 -17.25
C GLU A 250 20.24 -0.21 -16.73
N GLY A 251 19.87 -0.28 -15.45
CA GLY A 251 19.36 -1.50 -14.83
C GLY A 251 18.85 -1.28 -13.41
N PHE A 252 17.84 -2.05 -13.00
CA PHE A 252 17.40 -2.12 -11.60
C PHE A 252 17.80 -3.49 -11.04
N ASP A 253 18.43 -3.49 -9.87
CA ASP A 253 18.94 -4.70 -9.23
C ASP A 253 17.96 -5.27 -8.20
N ALA A 254 17.16 -4.39 -7.58
CA ALA A 254 16.25 -4.78 -6.51
C ALA A 254 14.90 -4.06 -6.58
N ILE A 255 13.87 -4.76 -6.09
CA ILE A 255 12.57 -4.20 -5.76
C ILE A 255 12.46 -4.17 -4.23
N ILE A 256 12.22 -3.00 -3.68
CA ILE A 256 11.96 -2.81 -2.25
C ILE A 256 10.48 -2.60 -2.01
N LYS A 257 9.93 -3.44 -1.13
CA LYS A 257 8.56 -3.34 -0.62
C LYS A 257 8.60 -2.95 0.86
N ASP A 258 8.03 -1.80 1.19
CA ASP A 258 7.90 -1.32 2.57
C ASP A 258 6.44 -1.13 2.99
N GLY A 259 6.11 -1.51 4.23
CA GLY A 259 4.74 -1.48 4.71
C GLY A 259 4.53 -2.23 6.02
N ALA A 260 3.29 -2.65 6.28
CA ALA A 260 2.92 -3.32 7.52
C ALA A 260 3.70 -4.63 7.71
N LYS A 261 4.31 -4.79 8.89
CA LYS A 261 5.15 -5.93 9.27
C LYS A 261 4.46 -7.29 9.09
N GLY A 262 3.17 -7.37 9.43
CA GLY A 262 2.40 -8.61 9.28
C GLY A 262 2.33 -9.08 7.83
N LYS A 263 1.97 -8.17 6.92
CA LYS A 263 1.84 -8.44 5.48
C LYS A 263 3.18 -8.84 4.85
N LEU A 264 4.24 -8.08 5.11
CA LEU A 264 5.55 -8.38 4.51
C LEU A 264 6.18 -9.67 5.06
N LYS A 265 5.86 -10.08 6.30
CA LYS A 265 6.24 -11.40 6.80
C LYS A 265 5.55 -12.53 6.06
N GLU A 266 4.27 -12.38 5.76
CA GLU A 266 3.50 -13.35 4.98
C GLU A 266 4.07 -13.47 3.58
N GLU A 267 4.33 -12.34 2.92
CA GLU A 267 4.98 -12.31 1.61
C GLU A 267 6.37 -12.96 1.62
N GLN A 268 7.21 -12.62 2.61
CA GLN A 268 8.53 -13.26 2.77
C GLN A 268 8.40 -14.78 2.92
N ARG A 269 7.44 -15.26 3.71
CA ARG A 269 7.21 -16.71 3.90
C ARG A 269 6.78 -17.36 2.59
N SER A 270 5.85 -16.76 1.85
CA SER A 270 5.41 -17.31 0.58
C SER A 270 6.54 -17.41 -0.45
N VAL A 271 7.38 -16.37 -0.54
CA VAL A 271 8.56 -16.41 -1.40
C VAL A 271 9.52 -17.53 -0.97
N LYS A 272 9.82 -17.67 0.33
CA LYS A 272 10.67 -18.77 0.83
C LYS A 272 10.11 -20.15 0.51
N ASN A 273 8.81 -20.35 0.70
CA ASN A 273 8.16 -21.61 0.37
C ASN A 273 8.37 -21.95 -1.12
N TRP A 274 8.21 -20.97 -2.03
CA TRP A 274 8.48 -21.20 -3.45
C TRP A 274 9.94 -21.52 -3.75
N HIS A 275 10.90 -20.95 -3.03
CA HIS A 275 12.32 -21.31 -3.18
C HIS A 275 12.59 -22.75 -2.75
N GLU A 276 11.93 -23.21 -1.69
CA GLU A 276 12.06 -24.59 -1.20
C GLU A 276 11.36 -25.58 -2.14
N ILE A 277 10.19 -25.20 -2.67
CA ILE A 277 9.33 -26.08 -3.46
C ILE A 277 9.77 -26.15 -4.93
N TYR A 278 10.07 -25.01 -5.55
CA TYR A 278 10.46 -24.93 -6.96
C TYR A 278 11.47 -23.78 -7.16
N PRO A 279 12.77 -24.04 -6.96
CA PRO A 279 13.82 -23.02 -7.08
C PRO A 279 13.83 -22.33 -8.45
N GLY A 280 13.97 -20.99 -8.44
CA GLY A 280 14.12 -20.18 -9.65
C GLY A 280 12.81 -19.73 -10.31
N LEU A 281 11.66 -19.95 -9.68
CA LEU A 281 10.35 -19.45 -10.14
C LEU A 281 9.92 -18.17 -9.41
N ALA A 282 10.39 -17.97 -8.18
CA ALA A 282 10.12 -16.79 -7.36
C ALA A 282 11.39 -15.90 -7.27
N PRO A 283 11.24 -14.59 -7.06
CA PRO A 283 12.38 -13.68 -6.92
C PRO A 283 13.19 -13.94 -5.65
N GLN A 284 14.52 -13.86 -5.71
CA GLN A 284 15.35 -14.02 -4.51
C GLN A 284 15.03 -12.97 -3.45
N ILE A 285 15.03 -13.37 -2.17
CA ILE A 285 14.97 -12.43 -1.05
C ILE A 285 16.39 -11.94 -0.78
N LEU A 286 16.62 -10.64 -0.98
CA LEU A 286 17.92 -10.02 -0.78
C LEU A 286 18.09 -9.54 0.67
N SER A 287 17.06 -8.90 1.23
CA SER A 287 17.07 -8.45 2.62
C SER A 287 15.67 -8.35 3.24
N PHE A 288 15.60 -8.45 4.57
CA PHE A 288 14.34 -8.24 5.31
C PHE A 288 14.60 -7.59 6.67
N ARG A 289 14.05 -6.38 6.87
CA ARG A 289 14.23 -5.57 8.08
C ARG A 289 12.90 -5.19 8.69
N LYS A 290 12.87 -5.09 10.03
CA LYS A 290 11.68 -4.75 10.81
C LYS A 290 11.97 -3.51 11.64
N ARG A 291 11.03 -2.57 11.69
CA ARG A 291 11.11 -1.38 12.53
C ARG A 291 9.71 -1.03 13.05
N GLY A 292 9.50 -1.20 14.35
CA GLY A 292 8.17 -1.04 14.98
C GLY A 292 7.11 -1.96 14.35
N GLN A 293 6.03 -1.36 13.86
CA GLN A 293 4.93 -2.05 13.15
C GLN A 293 5.15 -2.15 11.63
N ASN A 294 6.27 -1.63 11.13
CA ASN A 294 6.63 -1.65 9.72
C ASN A 294 7.77 -2.65 9.44
N ALA A 295 7.89 -3.04 8.18
CA ALA A 295 9.01 -3.82 7.67
C ALA A 295 9.38 -3.34 6.27
N SER A 296 10.57 -3.74 5.82
CA SER A 296 11.05 -3.61 4.45
C SER A 296 11.55 -4.97 3.97
N LEU A 297 11.14 -5.34 2.77
CA LEU A 297 11.50 -6.56 2.08
C LEU A 297 12.14 -6.16 0.73
N ALA A 298 13.43 -6.44 0.58
CA ALA A 298 14.10 -6.30 -0.70
C ALA A 298 14.12 -7.66 -1.40
N ILE A 299 13.62 -7.69 -2.63
CA ILE A 299 13.64 -8.85 -3.51
C ILE A 299 14.37 -8.51 -4.80
N GLU A 300 14.87 -9.52 -5.48
CA GLU A 300 15.44 -9.43 -6.82
C GLU A 300 14.48 -8.72 -7.79
N HIS A 301 15.02 -7.81 -8.60
CA HIS A 301 14.29 -7.29 -9.75
C HIS A 301 14.32 -8.31 -10.89
N LEU A 302 13.16 -8.89 -11.21
CA LEU A 302 13.04 -9.87 -12.28
C LEU A 302 12.95 -9.17 -13.64
N PRO A 303 13.86 -9.45 -14.59
CA PRO A 303 13.77 -8.91 -15.95
C PRO A 303 12.63 -9.57 -16.73
N GLY A 304 12.21 -8.91 -17.81
CA GLY A 304 11.21 -9.44 -18.74
C GLY A 304 9.96 -8.58 -18.82
N VAL A 305 8.92 -9.16 -19.43
CA VAL A 305 7.63 -8.51 -19.65
C VAL A 305 6.50 -9.38 -19.09
N THR A 306 5.45 -8.75 -18.59
CA THR A 306 4.30 -9.45 -18.00
C THR A 306 3.38 -10.01 -19.08
N PHE A 307 2.63 -11.07 -18.75
CA PHE A 307 1.77 -11.74 -19.73
C PHE A 307 0.62 -10.87 -20.25
N ASP A 308 0.13 -9.92 -19.46
CA ASP A 308 -0.88 -8.94 -19.90
C ASP A 308 -0.31 -7.99 -20.96
N GLN A 309 0.92 -7.51 -20.77
CA GLN A 309 1.63 -6.71 -21.77
C GLN A 309 1.84 -7.52 -23.05
N MET A 310 2.29 -8.77 -22.96
CA MET A 310 2.43 -9.64 -24.12
C MET A 310 1.11 -9.87 -24.87
N LEU A 311 0.01 -10.00 -24.14
CA LEU A 311 -1.32 -10.16 -24.70
C LEU A 311 -1.78 -8.90 -25.44
N ILE A 312 -1.43 -7.71 -24.95
CA ILE A 312 -1.84 -6.43 -25.53
C ILE A 312 -0.94 -6.05 -26.70
N SER A 313 0.39 -6.04 -26.52
CA SER A 313 1.35 -5.46 -27.46
C SER A 313 2.20 -6.48 -28.23
N GLY A 314 2.29 -7.73 -27.78
CA GLY A 314 3.12 -8.76 -28.44
C GLY A 314 2.52 -9.31 -29.74
N THR A 315 3.32 -10.00 -30.55
CA THR A 315 2.80 -10.71 -31.74
C THR A 315 2.10 -12.01 -31.38
N SER A 316 1.29 -12.54 -32.31
CA SER A 316 0.60 -13.83 -32.12
C SER A 316 1.58 -15.00 -31.99
N GLU A 317 2.70 -15.01 -32.72
CA GLU A 317 3.72 -16.05 -32.57
C GLU A 317 4.41 -15.99 -31.21
N GLN A 318 4.80 -14.79 -30.76
CA GLN A 318 5.45 -14.58 -29.46
C GLN A 318 4.53 -15.03 -28.32
N LEU A 319 3.27 -14.59 -28.33
CA LEU A 319 2.29 -14.99 -27.32
C LEU A 319 2.10 -16.51 -27.28
N ARG A 320 2.01 -17.17 -28.45
CA ARG A 320 1.87 -18.63 -28.54
C ARG A 320 3.11 -19.35 -28.01
N SER A 321 4.31 -18.84 -28.30
CA SER A 321 5.56 -19.38 -27.76
C SER A 321 5.58 -19.26 -26.24
N ASN A 322 5.32 -18.06 -25.71
CA ASN A 322 5.38 -17.79 -24.27
C ASN A 322 4.34 -18.62 -23.50
N LEU A 323 3.14 -18.82 -24.07
CA LEU A 323 2.14 -19.74 -23.51
C LEU A 323 2.61 -21.22 -23.49
N GLN A 324 3.47 -21.64 -24.41
CA GLN A 324 4.09 -22.97 -24.35
C GLN A 324 5.08 -23.07 -23.19
N HIS A 325 5.91 -22.05 -22.97
CA HIS A 325 6.80 -21.97 -21.81
C HIS A 325 6.00 -21.99 -20.51
N LEU A 326 4.98 -21.13 -20.37
CA LEU A 326 4.09 -21.10 -19.20
C LEU A 326 3.43 -22.46 -18.94
N ALA A 327 2.86 -23.08 -19.96
CA ALA A 327 2.20 -24.38 -19.81
C ALA A 327 3.19 -25.49 -19.46
N LYS A 328 4.45 -25.40 -19.90
CA LYS A 328 5.52 -26.33 -19.50
C LYS A 328 5.87 -26.14 -18.03
N THR A 329 6.07 -24.90 -17.59
CA THR A 329 6.35 -24.57 -16.18
C THR A 329 5.22 -25.03 -15.27
N LEU A 330 3.96 -24.69 -15.55
CA LEU A 330 2.81 -25.11 -14.75
C LEU A 330 2.71 -26.63 -14.62
N ARG A 331 2.91 -27.38 -15.72
CA ARG A 331 2.90 -28.85 -15.65
C ARG A 331 4.05 -29.40 -14.81
N SER A 332 5.22 -28.76 -14.81
CA SER A 332 6.34 -29.20 -13.96
C SER A 332 5.99 -28.96 -12.49
N VAL A 333 5.56 -27.73 -12.15
CA VAL A 333 5.15 -27.35 -10.80
C VAL A 333 4.04 -28.28 -10.29
N TRP A 334 2.97 -28.48 -11.05
CA TRP A 334 1.85 -29.34 -10.63
C TRP A 334 2.26 -30.81 -10.44
N ARG A 335 3.23 -31.30 -11.20
CA ARG A 335 3.72 -32.67 -11.06
C ARG A 335 4.65 -32.83 -9.86
N GLU A 336 5.53 -31.87 -9.64
CA GLU A 336 6.51 -31.88 -8.55
C GLU A 336 5.87 -31.62 -7.19
N THR A 337 4.80 -30.83 -7.16
CA THR A 337 4.07 -30.46 -5.94
C THR A 337 2.79 -31.25 -5.72
N LYS A 338 2.57 -32.32 -6.49
CA LYS A 338 1.37 -33.14 -6.34
C LYS A 338 1.35 -33.79 -4.95
N SER A 339 0.25 -33.60 -4.24
CA SER A 339 -0.06 -34.28 -2.97
C SER A 339 -1.37 -35.02 -3.09
N ASP A 340 -1.45 -36.23 -2.54
CA ASP A 340 -2.68 -37.04 -2.52
C ASP A 340 -3.74 -36.47 -1.57
N GLU A 341 -3.40 -35.44 -0.78
CA GLU A 341 -4.36 -34.71 0.03
C GLU A 341 -5.39 -33.98 -0.85
N GLN A 342 -6.67 -34.24 -0.60
CA GLN A 342 -7.78 -33.61 -1.31
C GLN A 342 -8.10 -32.26 -0.67
N VAL A 343 -7.55 -31.20 -1.26
CA VAL A 343 -7.76 -29.83 -0.77
C VAL A 343 -8.69 -29.07 -1.74
N PRO A 344 -10.01 -29.01 -1.47
CA PRO A 344 -10.94 -28.27 -2.31
C PRO A 344 -10.68 -26.76 -2.24
N SER A 345 -10.94 -26.07 -3.36
CA SER A 345 -10.78 -24.62 -3.43
C SER A 345 -11.90 -23.85 -2.74
N PHE A 346 -13.10 -24.43 -2.58
CA PHE A 346 -14.28 -23.76 -2.04
C PHE A 346 -14.59 -22.44 -2.79
N HIS A 347 -14.74 -22.51 -4.12
CA HIS A 347 -14.93 -21.32 -4.95
C HIS A 347 -16.20 -20.55 -4.60
N MET A 348 -17.31 -21.22 -4.24
CA MET A 348 -18.56 -20.55 -3.88
C MET A 348 -18.45 -19.84 -2.53
N ALA A 349 -17.80 -20.44 -1.54
CA ALA A 349 -17.49 -19.77 -0.28
C ALA A 349 -16.60 -18.53 -0.48
N GLN A 350 -15.61 -18.63 -1.39
CA GLN A 350 -14.77 -17.50 -1.78
C GLN A 350 -15.55 -16.40 -2.52
N LEU A 351 -16.50 -16.76 -3.39
CA LEU A 351 -17.40 -15.84 -4.07
C LEU A 351 -18.31 -15.12 -3.07
N ARG A 352 -18.95 -15.86 -2.17
CA ARG A 352 -19.82 -15.33 -1.10
C ARG A 352 -19.09 -14.30 -0.23
N LYS A 353 -17.87 -14.63 0.22
CA LYS A 353 -17.03 -13.72 1.02
C LYS A 353 -16.69 -12.39 0.32
N ARG A 354 -16.72 -12.36 -1.02
CA ARG A 354 -16.38 -11.18 -1.83
C ARG A 354 -17.61 -10.49 -2.42
N LEU A 355 -18.81 -11.04 -2.20
CA LEU A 355 -20.04 -10.57 -2.84
C LEU A 355 -20.41 -9.15 -2.39
N ASP A 356 -20.27 -8.83 -1.10
CA ASP A 356 -20.58 -7.49 -0.60
C ASP A 356 -19.77 -6.40 -1.31
N SER A 357 -18.46 -6.63 -1.52
CA SER A 357 -17.61 -5.71 -2.29
C SER A 357 -17.99 -5.62 -3.77
N VAL A 358 -18.61 -6.66 -4.34
CA VAL A 358 -19.15 -6.59 -5.70
C VAL A 358 -20.42 -5.74 -5.72
N LEU A 359 -21.32 -5.95 -4.76
CA LEU A 359 -22.60 -5.24 -4.65
C LEU A 359 -22.45 -3.77 -4.25
N GLU A 360 -21.38 -3.42 -3.54
CA GLU A 360 -21.02 -2.03 -3.24
C GLU A 360 -20.73 -1.22 -4.52
N ILE A 361 -20.08 -1.85 -5.51
CA ILE A 361 -19.76 -1.21 -6.79
C ILE A 361 -20.91 -1.36 -7.79
N HIS A 362 -21.56 -2.53 -7.80
CA HIS A 362 -22.62 -2.91 -8.75
C HIS A 362 -23.89 -3.36 -8.03
N PRO A 363 -24.63 -2.45 -7.37
CA PRO A 363 -25.82 -2.78 -6.59
C PRO A 363 -26.93 -3.42 -7.44
N GLU A 364 -26.92 -3.20 -8.76
CA GLU A 364 -27.84 -3.86 -9.69
C GLU A 364 -27.69 -5.38 -9.74
N PHE A 365 -26.54 -5.96 -9.40
CA PHE A 365 -26.37 -7.42 -9.35
C PHE A 365 -27.08 -8.05 -8.15
N GLY A 366 -27.33 -7.26 -7.11
CA GLY A 366 -28.12 -7.67 -5.94
C GLY A 366 -29.62 -7.64 -6.21
N ARG A 367 -30.05 -6.99 -7.30
CA ARG A 367 -31.45 -7.01 -7.73
C ARG A 367 -31.73 -8.34 -8.43
N GLY A 368 -32.33 -9.30 -7.73
CA GLY A 368 -32.61 -10.60 -8.32
C GLY A 368 -33.55 -11.46 -7.48
N GLY A 369 -34.23 -12.38 -8.17
CA GLY A 369 -35.36 -13.15 -7.66
C GLY A 369 -36.66 -12.68 -8.29
N GLY A 370 -37.39 -13.59 -8.92
CA GLY A 370 -38.64 -13.24 -9.58
C GLY A 370 -39.39 -14.44 -10.12
N ARG A 371 -40.45 -14.17 -10.86
CA ARG A 371 -41.21 -15.20 -11.58
C ARG A 371 -41.57 -14.70 -12.96
N ILE A 372 -41.34 -15.53 -13.98
CA ILE A 372 -42.00 -15.40 -15.27
C ILE A 372 -43.07 -16.49 -15.31
N GLY A 373 -44.33 -16.08 -15.08
CA GLY A 373 -45.44 -17.01 -14.90
C GLY A 373 -45.19 -17.99 -13.74
N ARG A 374 -44.97 -19.28 -14.07
CA ARG A 374 -44.68 -20.34 -13.09
C ARG A 374 -43.19 -20.59 -12.84
N THR A 375 -42.32 -20.08 -13.70
CA THR A 375 -40.88 -20.30 -13.62
C THR A 375 -40.26 -19.32 -12.63
N LYS A 376 -39.62 -19.83 -11.58
CA LYS A 376 -38.83 -19.01 -10.65
C LYS A 376 -37.54 -18.58 -11.36
N ILE A 377 -37.24 -17.29 -11.34
CA ILE A 377 -35.91 -16.79 -11.68
C ILE A 377 -35.12 -16.70 -10.39
N HIS A 378 -34.03 -17.46 -10.33
CA HIS A 378 -33.11 -17.45 -9.20
C HIS A 378 -32.34 -16.12 -9.14
N SER A 379 -32.19 -15.58 -7.93
CA SER A 379 -31.29 -14.46 -7.68
C SER A 379 -29.83 -14.92 -7.79
N LEU A 380 -28.88 -13.98 -7.86
CA LEU A 380 -27.45 -14.34 -7.79
C LEU A 380 -27.13 -15.06 -6.47
N LEU A 381 -27.72 -14.65 -5.36
CA LEU A 381 -27.56 -15.30 -4.05
C LEU A 381 -28.08 -16.73 -4.08
N ASP A 382 -29.28 -16.95 -4.64
CA ASP A 382 -29.87 -18.28 -4.81
C ASP A 382 -28.92 -19.19 -5.62
N LEU A 383 -28.36 -18.68 -6.72
CA LEU A 383 -27.43 -19.44 -7.55
C LEU A 383 -26.14 -19.79 -6.80
N ILE A 384 -25.60 -18.87 -6.00
CA ILE A 384 -24.39 -19.13 -5.20
C ILE A 384 -24.67 -20.20 -4.15
N GLU A 385 -25.81 -20.12 -3.45
CA GLU A 385 -26.20 -21.08 -2.42
C GLU A 385 -26.41 -22.49 -2.99
N MET A 386 -27.19 -22.62 -4.07
CA MET A 386 -27.41 -23.90 -4.74
C MET A 386 -26.12 -24.49 -5.32
N ALA A 387 -25.23 -23.66 -5.85
CA ALA A 387 -23.93 -24.10 -6.36
C ALA A 387 -22.99 -24.54 -5.23
N GLU A 388 -23.02 -23.86 -4.09
CA GLU A 388 -22.19 -24.18 -2.91
C GLU A 388 -22.54 -25.56 -2.33
N GLU A 389 -23.84 -25.86 -2.22
CA GLU A 389 -24.32 -27.19 -1.78
C GLU A 389 -23.79 -28.32 -2.69
N LYS A 390 -23.77 -28.10 -4.00
CA LYS A 390 -23.23 -29.07 -4.97
C LYS A 390 -21.71 -29.13 -4.97
N GLU A 391 -21.02 -28.00 -4.83
CA GLU A 391 -19.56 -27.92 -4.85
C GLU A 391 -18.92 -28.82 -3.77
N VAL A 392 -19.53 -28.90 -2.58
CA VAL A 392 -19.03 -29.74 -1.47
C VAL A 392 -18.91 -31.21 -1.86
N SER A 393 -19.76 -31.70 -2.76
CA SER A 393 -19.74 -33.09 -3.23
C SER A 393 -18.75 -33.35 -4.39
N ILE A 394 -18.09 -32.30 -4.91
CA ILE A 394 -17.15 -32.39 -6.04
C ILE A 394 -15.74 -32.07 -5.53
N THR A 395 -15.09 -33.06 -4.91
CA THR A 395 -13.72 -32.89 -4.40
C THR A 395 -12.68 -33.10 -5.50
N PRO A 396 -11.53 -32.40 -5.42
CA PRO A 396 -10.40 -32.67 -6.30
C PRO A 396 -9.72 -33.99 -5.89
N PRO A 397 -9.21 -34.79 -6.86
CA PRO A 397 -8.56 -36.06 -6.57
C PRO A 397 -7.17 -35.92 -5.90
N PHE A 398 -6.55 -34.74 -6.00
CA PHE A 398 -5.25 -34.40 -5.44
C PHE A 398 -5.17 -32.87 -5.27
N SER A 399 -4.15 -32.39 -4.58
CA SER A 399 -3.79 -30.98 -4.51
C SER A 399 -2.40 -30.73 -5.09
N VAL A 400 -2.14 -29.48 -5.46
CA VAL A 400 -0.83 -29.00 -5.90
C VAL A 400 -0.52 -27.69 -5.20
N TYR A 401 0.74 -27.28 -5.19
CA TYR A 401 1.09 -25.94 -4.71
C TYR A 401 0.76 -24.90 -5.79
N ILE A 402 -0.26 -24.10 -5.51
CA ILE A 402 -0.78 -23.08 -6.44
C ILE A 402 -0.27 -21.68 -6.10
N HIS A 403 -0.34 -20.77 -7.06
CA HIS A 403 -0.12 -19.34 -6.86
C HIS A 403 -1.25 -18.68 -6.06
N GLY A 404 -2.51 -19.09 -6.30
CA GLY A 404 -3.70 -18.60 -5.59
C GLY A 404 -4.26 -17.26 -6.09
N ASP A 405 -3.42 -16.44 -6.73
CA ASP A 405 -3.77 -15.17 -7.41
C ASP A 405 -3.14 -15.08 -8.82
N PHE A 406 -3.35 -16.10 -9.64
CA PHE A 406 -2.62 -16.34 -10.89
C PHE A 406 -3.06 -15.44 -12.07
N ASN A 407 -3.08 -14.13 -11.86
CA ASN A 407 -3.40 -13.14 -12.89
C ASN A 407 -2.25 -12.98 -13.91
N LEU A 408 -2.57 -12.54 -15.12
CA LEU A 408 -1.59 -12.29 -16.18
C LEU A 408 -0.46 -11.32 -15.76
N ASP A 409 -0.77 -10.30 -14.97
CA ASP A 409 0.19 -9.29 -14.47
C ASP A 409 1.11 -9.83 -13.37
N ASN A 410 0.80 -10.99 -12.80
CA ASN A 410 1.63 -11.68 -11.80
C ASN A 410 2.63 -12.67 -12.41
N ILE A 411 2.70 -12.75 -13.74
CA ILE A 411 3.55 -13.70 -14.46
C ILE A 411 4.46 -12.92 -15.40
N ILE A 412 5.75 -13.03 -15.17
CA ILE A 412 6.80 -12.41 -15.99
C ILE A 412 7.44 -13.51 -16.84
N PHE A 413 7.63 -13.23 -18.13
CA PHE A 413 8.51 -14.05 -18.96
C PHE A 413 9.74 -13.26 -19.35
N ASP A 414 10.90 -13.84 -19.04
CA ASP A 414 12.20 -13.32 -19.38
C ASP A 414 12.64 -13.88 -20.75
N PRO A 415 12.70 -13.05 -21.80
CA PRO A 415 13.11 -13.50 -23.13
C PRO A 415 14.59 -13.87 -23.22
N ALA A 416 15.46 -13.37 -22.32
CA ALA A 416 16.89 -13.66 -22.36
C ALA A 416 17.20 -15.08 -21.85
N THR A 417 16.47 -15.53 -20.82
CA THR A 417 16.66 -16.85 -20.22
C THR A 417 15.57 -17.86 -20.59
N GLU A 418 14.53 -17.43 -21.32
CA GLU A 418 13.32 -18.19 -21.65
C GLU A 418 12.58 -18.75 -20.41
N ARG A 419 12.68 -18.03 -19.28
CA ARG A 419 12.12 -18.44 -17.99
C ARG A 419 10.83 -17.72 -17.66
N ILE A 420 10.01 -18.42 -16.90
CA ILE A 420 8.78 -17.90 -16.28
C ILE A 420 9.10 -17.59 -14.83
N ASN A 421 8.73 -16.40 -14.38
CA ASN A 421 8.81 -16.00 -12.98
C ASN A 421 7.43 -15.57 -12.48
N PHE A 422 7.13 -15.89 -11.22
CA PHE A 422 5.91 -15.50 -10.54
C PHE A 422 6.19 -14.40 -9.51
N ILE A 423 5.29 -13.43 -9.44
CA ILE A 423 5.31 -12.35 -8.46
C ILE A 423 3.97 -12.28 -7.72
N ASP A 424 3.93 -11.58 -6.59
CA ASP A 424 2.73 -11.48 -5.74
C ASP A 424 2.25 -12.83 -5.17
N LEU A 425 3.17 -13.55 -4.53
CA LEU A 425 3.01 -14.93 -4.08
C LEU A 425 2.23 -15.10 -2.77
N HIS A 426 1.66 -14.03 -2.19
CA HIS A 426 1.10 -14.05 -0.84
C HIS A 426 -0.10 -15.00 -0.67
N ARG A 427 -0.80 -15.40 -1.75
CA ARG A 427 -1.93 -16.36 -1.70
C ARG A 427 -1.53 -17.81 -1.96
N SER A 428 -0.24 -18.10 -2.07
CA SER A 428 0.24 -19.43 -2.45
C SER A 428 -0.01 -20.45 -1.35
N ARG A 429 -0.50 -21.64 -1.72
CA ARG A 429 -0.82 -22.75 -0.81
C ARG A 429 -1.06 -24.03 -1.59
N TYR A 430 -1.12 -25.17 -0.89
CA TYR A 430 -1.70 -26.38 -1.48
C TYR A 430 -3.20 -26.21 -1.68
N SER A 431 -3.68 -26.49 -2.89
CA SER A 431 -5.09 -26.39 -3.28
C SER A 431 -5.31 -27.11 -4.62
N ASP A 432 -6.56 -27.13 -5.07
CA ASP A 432 -6.90 -27.51 -6.44
C ASP A 432 -6.35 -26.51 -7.49
N TYR A 433 -5.69 -27.04 -8.51
CA TYR A 433 -5.08 -26.30 -9.63
C TYR A 433 -6.08 -25.55 -10.51
N THR A 434 -7.37 -25.92 -10.47
CA THR A 434 -8.43 -25.18 -11.19
C THR A 434 -8.57 -23.72 -10.73
N GLN A 435 -8.13 -23.41 -9.51
CA GLN A 435 -8.06 -22.04 -9.00
C GLN A 435 -7.15 -21.17 -9.88
N ASP A 436 -5.91 -21.58 -10.11
CA ASP A 436 -4.97 -20.79 -10.93
C ASP A 436 -5.43 -20.71 -12.37
N VAL A 437 -5.94 -21.81 -12.93
CA VAL A 437 -6.45 -21.87 -14.31
C VAL A 437 -7.60 -20.88 -14.49
N SER A 438 -8.60 -20.87 -13.59
CA SER A 438 -9.75 -19.97 -13.70
C SER A 438 -9.38 -18.50 -13.49
N VAL A 439 -8.49 -18.19 -12.54
CA VAL A 439 -8.02 -16.83 -12.30
C VAL A 439 -7.26 -16.31 -13.52
N PHE A 440 -6.35 -17.10 -14.09
CA PHE A 440 -5.60 -16.72 -15.28
C PHE A 440 -6.52 -16.39 -16.45
N MET A 441 -7.44 -17.30 -16.79
CA MET A 441 -8.36 -17.12 -17.91
C MET A 441 -9.19 -15.84 -17.77
N VAL A 442 -9.80 -15.62 -16.60
CA VAL A 442 -10.65 -14.44 -16.37
C VAL A 442 -9.84 -13.14 -16.27
N SER A 443 -8.59 -13.19 -15.79
CA SER A 443 -7.73 -12.01 -15.73
C SER A 443 -7.47 -11.41 -17.11
N GLY A 444 -7.40 -12.23 -18.17
CA GLY A 444 -7.34 -11.76 -19.55
C GLY A 444 -8.64 -11.09 -20.03
N TYR A 445 -9.79 -11.65 -19.67
CA TYR A 445 -11.09 -11.06 -20.04
C TYR A 445 -11.36 -9.71 -19.36
N ARG A 446 -10.80 -9.51 -18.16
CA ARG A 446 -10.88 -8.27 -17.38
C ARG A 446 -10.18 -7.09 -18.04
N LEU A 447 -9.23 -7.32 -18.95
CA LEU A 447 -8.49 -6.24 -19.61
C LEU A 447 -9.45 -5.30 -20.33
N GLN A 448 -9.30 -4.00 -20.07
CA GLN A 448 -10.15 -2.93 -20.62
C GLN A 448 -9.77 -2.56 -22.07
N ALA A 449 -8.90 -3.34 -22.72
CA ALA A 449 -8.61 -3.20 -24.14
C ALA A 449 -9.76 -3.84 -24.95
N LEU A 450 -10.60 -2.99 -25.55
CA LEU A 450 -11.89 -3.35 -26.12
C LEU A 450 -11.88 -3.68 -27.62
N ASP A 451 -10.72 -3.66 -28.28
CA ASP A 451 -10.69 -3.93 -29.71
C ASP A 451 -10.94 -5.42 -30.01
N LYS A 452 -11.50 -5.67 -31.20
CA LYS A 452 -11.90 -7.02 -31.63
C LYS A 452 -10.72 -7.99 -31.73
N GLN A 453 -9.51 -7.49 -32.02
CA GLN A 453 -8.32 -8.33 -32.13
C GLN A 453 -7.87 -8.77 -30.73
N THR A 454 -7.80 -7.87 -29.76
CA THR A 454 -7.45 -8.22 -28.37
C THR A 454 -8.47 -9.17 -27.76
N ARG A 455 -9.78 -8.99 -28.00
CA ARG A 455 -10.81 -9.93 -27.55
C ARG A 455 -10.65 -11.33 -28.13
N ARG A 456 -10.33 -11.44 -29.43
CA ARG A 456 -10.01 -12.74 -30.06
C ARG A 456 -8.78 -13.39 -29.43
N ARG A 457 -7.72 -12.61 -29.18
CA ARG A 457 -6.50 -13.10 -28.51
C ARG A 457 -6.82 -13.63 -27.10
N VAL A 458 -7.63 -12.91 -26.32
CA VAL A 458 -8.10 -13.38 -25.00
C VAL A 458 -8.80 -14.73 -25.10
N ALA A 459 -9.71 -14.90 -26.07
CA ALA A 459 -10.40 -16.16 -26.28
C ALA A 459 -9.45 -17.29 -26.67
N ASP A 460 -8.50 -17.04 -27.57
CA ASP A 460 -7.51 -18.04 -28.00
C ASP A 460 -6.57 -18.43 -26.83
N VAL A 461 -6.19 -17.48 -25.97
CA VAL A 461 -5.40 -17.76 -24.75
C VAL A 461 -6.18 -18.60 -23.75
N ALA A 462 -7.44 -18.24 -23.49
CA ALA A 462 -8.30 -18.97 -22.56
C ALA A 462 -8.52 -20.42 -23.03
N GLU A 463 -8.80 -20.60 -24.32
CA GLU A 463 -8.95 -21.92 -24.95
C GLU A 463 -7.65 -22.74 -24.87
N TYR A 464 -6.49 -22.12 -25.15
CA TYR A 464 -5.21 -22.80 -25.06
C TYR A 464 -4.90 -23.28 -23.64
N VAL A 465 -5.09 -22.42 -22.64
CA VAL A 465 -4.82 -22.77 -21.23
C VAL A 465 -5.79 -23.84 -20.75
N HIS A 466 -7.08 -23.74 -21.07
CA HIS A 466 -8.07 -24.79 -20.81
C HIS A 466 -7.64 -26.13 -21.41
N ALA A 467 -7.26 -26.16 -22.69
CA ALA A 467 -6.83 -27.39 -23.35
C ALA A 467 -5.58 -28.02 -22.70
N LYS A 468 -4.62 -27.21 -22.23
CA LYS A 468 -3.44 -27.71 -21.51
C LYS A 468 -3.77 -28.24 -20.12
N ALA A 469 -4.63 -27.55 -19.38
CA ALA A 469 -5.11 -27.98 -18.07
C ALA A 469 -5.95 -29.27 -18.18
N GLN A 470 -6.85 -29.35 -19.15
CA GLN A 470 -7.66 -30.55 -19.43
C GLN A 470 -6.77 -31.75 -19.81
N LYS A 471 -5.71 -31.53 -20.61
CA LYS A 471 -4.74 -32.59 -20.92
C LYS A 471 -4.06 -33.10 -19.64
N PHE A 472 -3.66 -32.21 -18.74
CA PHE A 472 -3.08 -32.58 -17.45
C PHE A 472 -4.09 -33.36 -16.59
N ALA A 473 -5.33 -32.89 -16.48
CA ALA A 473 -6.41 -33.58 -15.78
C ALA A 473 -6.57 -35.02 -16.24
N ARG A 474 -6.66 -35.24 -17.57
CA ARG A 474 -6.78 -36.58 -18.16
C ARG A 474 -5.57 -37.47 -17.82
N GLN A 475 -4.36 -36.92 -17.85
CA GLN A 475 -3.14 -37.67 -17.48
C GLN A 475 -3.11 -38.06 -16.01
N GLN A 476 -3.76 -37.28 -15.13
CA GLN A 476 -3.86 -37.57 -13.70
C GLN A 476 -5.12 -38.38 -13.32
N GLY A 477 -5.95 -38.78 -14.29
CA GLY A 477 -7.22 -39.47 -14.02
C GLY A 477 -8.29 -38.58 -13.37
N ASP A 478 -8.15 -37.27 -13.48
CA ASP A 478 -9.05 -36.30 -12.88
C ASP A 478 -10.32 -36.12 -13.72
N ARG A 479 -11.39 -36.79 -13.29
CA ARG A 479 -12.67 -36.82 -14.01
C ARG A 479 -13.55 -35.61 -13.71
N THR A 480 -13.35 -34.89 -12.61
CA THR A 480 -14.22 -33.79 -12.16
C THR A 480 -13.68 -32.40 -12.50
N PHE A 481 -12.53 -32.33 -13.19
CA PHE A 481 -11.85 -31.09 -13.59
C PHE A 481 -12.79 -30.03 -14.20
N GLU A 482 -13.60 -30.38 -15.19
CA GLU A 482 -14.44 -29.40 -15.92
C GLU A 482 -15.47 -28.74 -15.00
N MET A 483 -16.07 -29.52 -14.09
CA MET A 483 -17.08 -29.01 -13.15
C MET A 483 -16.44 -28.12 -12.07
N ARG A 484 -15.27 -28.49 -11.55
CA ARG A 484 -14.51 -27.65 -10.59
C ARG A 484 -14.01 -26.36 -11.24
N LEU A 485 -13.48 -26.46 -12.46
CA LEU A 485 -13.08 -25.28 -13.23
C LEU A 485 -14.26 -24.33 -13.46
N ALA A 486 -15.47 -24.86 -13.71
CA ALA A 486 -16.67 -24.04 -13.87
C ALA A 486 -17.00 -23.21 -12.63
N TYR A 487 -16.94 -23.80 -11.44
CA TYR A 487 -17.09 -23.04 -10.18
C TYR A 487 -16.00 -21.97 -10.05
N GLY A 488 -14.74 -22.30 -10.38
CA GLY A 488 -13.63 -21.34 -10.38
C GLY A 488 -13.85 -20.18 -11.37
N LEU A 489 -14.34 -20.47 -12.57
CA LEU A 489 -14.65 -19.47 -13.60
C LEU A 489 -15.81 -18.58 -13.17
N ALA A 490 -16.92 -19.14 -12.68
CA ALA A 490 -18.06 -18.36 -12.20
C ALA A 490 -17.64 -17.39 -11.08
N ARG A 491 -16.92 -17.91 -10.08
CA ARG A 491 -16.34 -17.12 -9.00
C ARG A 491 -15.43 -16.02 -9.53
N SER A 492 -14.54 -16.33 -10.47
CA SER A 492 -13.58 -15.36 -10.99
C SER A 492 -14.25 -14.28 -11.86
N PHE A 493 -15.23 -14.64 -12.70
CA PHE A 493 -16.02 -13.69 -13.48
C PHE A 493 -16.78 -12.70 -12.60
N ILE A 494 -17.51 -13.20 -11.58
CA ILE A 494 -18.33 -12.34 -10.72
C ILE A 494 -17.44 -11.48 -9.82
N THR A 495 -16.47 -12.08 -9.12
CA THR A 495 -15.63 -11.32 -8.17
C THR A 495 -14.68 -10.31 -8.83
N SER A 496 -14.36 -10.48 -10.12
CA SER A 496 -13.53 -9.51 -10.86
C SER A 496 -14.28 -8.21 -11.18
N THR A 497 -15.62 -8.22 -11.17
CA THR A 497 -16.43 -7.03 -11.47
C THR A 497 -16.22 -5.89 -10.48
N ARG A 498 -15.80 -6.17 -9.23
CA ARG A 498 -15.46 -5.15 -8.22
C ARG A 498 -14.32 -4.20 -8.63
N PHE A 499 -13.58 -4.55 -9.68
CA PHE A 499 -12.48 -3.75 -10.24
C PHE A 499 -12.84 -3.09 -11.57
N ILE A 500 -14.09 -3.21 -12.03
CA ILE A 500 -14.55 -2.72 -13.33
C ILE A 500 -15.67 -1.71 -13.08
N LEU A 501 -15.47 -0.46 -13.50
CA LEU A 501 -16.51 0.57 -13.48
C LEU A 501 -17.34 0.61 -14.76
N ASP A 502 -16.82 0.05 -15.86
CA ASP A 502 -17.59 -0.10 -17.10
C ASP A 502 -18.77 -1.07 -16.88
N LYS A 503 -19.99 -0.51 -16.86
CA LYS A 503 -21.21 -1.27 -16.57
C LYS A 503 -21.51 -2.35 -17.61
N SER A 504 -21.12 -2.13 -18.86
CA SER A 504 -21.37 -3.09 -19.94
C SER A 504 -20.53 -4.34 -19.75
N LEU A 505 -19.22 -4.18 -19.54
CA LEU A 505 -18.28 -5.24 -19.27
C LEU A 505 -18.60 -5.95 -17.95
N ALA A 506 -18.85 -5.20 -16.88
CA ALA A 506 -19.20 -5.78 -15.58
C ALA A 506 -20.47 -6.64 -15.68
N LYS A 507 -21.53 -6.14 -16.34
CA LYS A 507 -22.76 -6.90 -16.58
C LYS A 507 -22.50 -8.16 -17.42
N ALA A 508 -21.72 -8.04 -18.49
CA ALA A 508 -21.38 -9.17 -19.36
C ALA A 508 -20.61 -10.28 -18.61
N MET A 509 -19.71 -9.91 -17.69
CA MET A 509 -18.99 -10.85 -16.83
C MET A 509 -19.91 -11.49 -15.78
N CYS A 510 -20.73 -10.70 -15.10
CA CYS A 510 -21.69 -11.20 -14.12
C CYS A 510 -22.68 -12.19 -14.74
N GLN A 511 -23.20 -11.88 -15.93
CA GLN A 511 -24.10 -12.76 -16.69
C GLN A 511 -23.43 -14.08 -17.09
N ARG A 512 -22.17 -14.06 -17.54
CA ARG A 512 -21.38 -15.27 -17.81
C ARG A 512 -21.22 -16.11 -16.55
N GLY A 513 -20.90 -15.47 -15.42
CA GLY A 513 -20.83 -16.14 -14.12
C GLY A 513 -22.16 -16.82 -13.74
N CYS A 514 -23.28 -16.10 -13.86
CA CYS A 514 -24.61 -16.64 -13.59
C CYS A 514 -24.96 -17.81 -14.52
N TYR A 515 -24.66 -17.70 -15.81
CA TYR A 515 -24.85 -18.77 -16.77
C TYR A 515 -24.06 -20.03 -16.38
N ILE A 516 -22.79 -19.86 -16.00
CA ILE A 516 -21.95 -20.99 -15.56
C ILE A 516 -22.54 -21.63 -14.30
N LEU A 517 -22.97 -20.84 -13.31
CA LEU A 517 -23.62 -21.37 -12.10
C LEU A 517 -24.90 -22.16 -12.42
N GLN A 518 -25.76 -21.64 -13.29
CA GLN A 518 -26.96 -22.35 -13.72
C GLN A 518 -26.62 -23.69 -14.36
N ARG A 519 -25.61 -23.71 -15.25
CA ARG A 519 -25.15 -24.94 -15.90
C ARG A 519 -24.63 -25.97 -14.90
N THR A 520 -23.87 -25.55 -13.89
CA THR A 520 -23.37 -26.48 -12.85
C THR A 520 -24.49 -26.96 -11.92
N ILE A 521 -25.47 -26.10 -11.62
CA ILE A 521 -26.67 -26.45 -10.86
C ILE A 521 -27.56 -27.44 -11.62
N ASP A 522 -27.66 -27.34 -12.94
CA ASP A 522 -28.50 -28.25 -13.73
C ASP A 522 -27.84 -29.64 -13.91
N GLN A 523 -26.51 -29.74 -13.75
CA GLN A 523 -25.79 -31.01 -13.87
C GLN A 523 -25.90 -31.86 -12.58
N PRO A 524 -26.35 -33.12 -12.65
CA PRO A 524 -26.28 -34.05 -11.52
C PRO A 524 -24.83 -34.39 -11.14
N VAL A 525 -24.54 -34.50 -9.84
CA VAL A 525 -23.20 -34.74 -9.28
C VAL A 525 -22.61 -36.05 -9.81
N GLU A 526 -23.43 -37.08 -9.95
CA GLU A 526 -23.07 -38.42 -10.44
C GLU A 526 -22.56 -38.39 -11.89
N SER A 527 -22.97 -37.37 -12.65
CA SER A 527 -22.61 -37.14 -14.05
C SER A 527 -21.61 -35.99 -14.24
N ALA A 528 -20.95 -35.56 -13.16
CA ALA A 528 -19.97 -34.47 -13.20
C ALA A 528 -18.84 -34.69 -14.24
N ALA A 529 -18.50 -35.94 -14.53
CA ALA A 529 -17.48 -36.30 -15.52
C ALA A 529 -17.85 -35.91 -16.96
N ASP A 530 -19.15 -35.79 -17.25
CA ASP A 530 -19.68 -35.47 -18.58
C ASP A 530 -19.91 -33.97 -18.77
N PHE A 531 -19.76 -33.18 -17.71
CA PHE A 531 -19.96 -31.74 -17.73
C PHE A 531 -18.97 -31.02 -18.66
N ARG A 532 -19.47 -30.13 -19.53
CA ARG A 532 -18.65 -29.33 -20.45
C ARG A 532 -19.17 -27.90 -20.53
N LEU A 533 -18.24 -26.96 -20.71
CA LEU A 533 -18.53 -25.55 -20.99
C LEU A 533 -18.06 -25.14 -22.39
N PRO A 534 -18.77 -24.22 -23.05
CA PRO A 534 -18.34 -23.62 -24.31
C PRO A 534 -17.27 -22.53 -24.04
N ILE A 535 -16.01 -22.97 -23.80
CA ILE A 535 -14.94 -22.06 -23.34
C ILE A 535 -14.68 -20.93 -24.34
N ARG A 536 -14.63 -21.22 -25.65
CA ARG A 536 -14.33 -20.19 -26.66
C ARG A 536 -15.39 -19.08 -26.66
N GLU A 537 -16.67 -19.46 -26.58
CA GLU A 537 -17.81 -18.55 -26.57
C GLU A 537 -17.89 -17.74 -25.27
N LEU A 538 -17.52 -18.34 -24.13
CA LEU A 538 -17.45 -17.63 -22.85
C LEU A 538 -16.41 -16.50 -22.88
N PHE A 539 -15.33 -16.63 -23.64
CA PHE A 539 -14.25 -15.65 -23.71
C PHE A 539 -14.25 -14.77 -24.98
N SER A 540 -15.17 -15.02 -25.92
CA SER A 540 -15.38 -14.19 -27.11
C SER A 540 -16.07 -12.85 -26.86
#